data_AF-A0A3M1HU16-F1
#
_entry.id   AF-A0A3M1HU16-F1
#
_cell.length_a   1.000
_cell.length_b   1.000
_cell.length_c   1.000
_cell.angle_alpha   90.00
_cell.angle_beta   90.00
_cell.angle_gamma   90.00
#
_symmetry.space_group_name_H-M   'P 1'
#
loop_
_entity.id
_entity.type
_entity.pdbx_description
1 polymer ?
#
loop_
_entity_poly.entity_id
_entity_poly.type
_entity_poly.pdbx_seq_one_letter_code
_entity_poly.pdbx_strand_id
1 'polypeptide(L)'
;MPRQQLSGTLEEQLATVYELVRERMATGRYSGAVHYAKEIIKVDPNYRDIQEILKQAEKAKREQRFLLVISLIGAIVAVAITRGLGWTQDWQSLMFALAGLVIGFLIGNTLYRRSPS
;
A
#
# COMPACT_ATOMS: atom_id res chain seq x y z
N MET A 1 -9.87 -25.33 10.93
CA MET A 1 -8.95 -25.58 9.81
C MET A 1 -7.76 -26.37 10.35
N PRO A 2 -7.49 -27.59 9.84
CA PRO A 2 -6.40 -28.42 10.33
C PRO A 2 -5.06 -27.77 9.97
N ARG A 3 -4.18 -27.58 10.96
CA ARG A 3 -2.79 -27.18 10.74
C ARG A 3 -2.05 -28.41 10.22
N GLN A 4 -1.94 -28.54 8.90
CA GLN A 4 -1.04 -29.52 8.29
C GLN A 4 0.37 -29.24 8.83
N GLN A 5 0.90 -30.19 9.60
CA GLN A 5 2.25 -30.14 10.14
C GLN A 5 3.22 -30.07 8.96
N LEU A 6 4.05 -29.02 8.94
CA LEU A 6 5.11 -28.77 7.97
C LEU A 6 6.24 -29.78 8.19
N SER A 7 5.99 -31.06 7.96
CA SER A 7 6.98 -32.13 7.95
C SER A 7 7.32 -32.49 6.50
N GLY A 8 7.75 -31.46 5.77
CA GLY A 8 8.20 -31.57 4.39
C GLY A 8 9.61 -30.97 4.23
N THR A 9 10.26 -31.33 3.13
CA THR A 9 11.55 -30.78 2.71
C THR A 9 11.52 -29.24 2.66
N LEU A 10 12.68 -28.59 2.72
CA LEU A 10 12.78 -27.13 2.62
C LEU A 10 12.02 -26.58 1.40
N GLU A 11 12.02 -27.34 0.31
CA GLU A 11 11.33 -27.01 -0.94
C GLU A 11 9.80 -27.02 -0.80
N GLU A 12 9.22 -27.97 -0.06
CA GLU A 12 7.77 -28.03 0.21
C GLU A 12 7.30 -26.87 1.10
N GLN A 13 8.15 -26.45 2.05
CA GLN A 13 7.88 -25.27 2.89
C GLN A 13 7.89 -23.99 2.05
N LEU A 14 8.89 -23.81 1.18
CA LEU A 14 8.96 -22.68 0.27
C LEU A 14 7.79 -22.68 -0.73
N ALA A 15 7.37 -23.85 -1.23
CA ALA A 15 6.19 -23.98 -2.08
C ALA A 15 4.91 -23.55 -1.37
N THR A 16 4.73 -23.95 -0.11
CA THR A 16 3.56 -23.58 0.70
C THR A 16 3.51 -22.06 0.94
N VAL A 17 4.63 -21.45 1.34
CA VAL A 17 4.71 -20.00 1.55
C VAL A 17 4.51 -19.26 0.22
N TYR A 18 4.99 -19.81 -0.88
CA TYR A 18 4.84 -19.24 -2.22
C TYR A 18 3.38 -19.19 -2.67
N GLU A 19 2.62 -20.27 -2.47
CA GLU A 19 1.18 -20.27 -2.73
C GLU A 19 0.44 -19.25 -1.86
N LEU A 20 0.84 -19.10 -0.59
CA LEU A 20 0.29 -18.06 0.27
C LEU A 20 0.59 -16.65 -0.26
N VAL A 21 1.79 -16.40 -0.80
CA VAL A 21 2.11 -15.12 -1.46
C VAL A 21 1.17 -14.90 -2.64
N ARG A 22 0.97 -15.90 -3.51
CA ARG A 22 0.07 -15.80 -4.67
C ARG A 22 -1.38 -15.54 -4.26
N GLU A 23 -1.89 -16.25 -3.24
CA GLU A 23 -3.24 -16.04 -2.71
C GLU A 23 -3.39 -14.60 -2.16
N ARG A 24 -2.39 -14.10 -1.43
CA ARG A 24 -2.41 -12.73 -0.90
C ARG A 24 -2.32 -11.67 -1.99
N MET A 25 -1.59 -11.95 -3.09
CA MET A 25 -1.59 -11.11 -4.27
C MET A 25 -2.97 -11.08 -4.94
N ALA A 26 -3.59 -12.24 -5.15
CA ALA A 26 -4.90 -12.35 -5.78
C ALA A 26 -6.04 -11.70 -4.96
N THR A 27 -5.94 -11.75 -3.62
CA THR A 27 -6.93 -11.17 -2.71
C THR A 27 -6.68 -9.69 -2.38
N GLY A 28 -5.71 -9.05 -3.03
CA GLY A 28 -5.36 -7.63 -2.81
C GLY A 28 -4.71 -7.34 -1.45
N ARG A 29 -4.27 -8.37 -0.72
CA ARG A 29 -3.63 -8.29 0.59
C ARG A 29 -2.11 -8.10 0.45
N TYR A 30 -1.71 -7.06 -0.26
CA TYR A 30 -0.32 -6.84 -0.69
C TYR A 30 0.68 -6.70 0.47
N SER A 31 0.27 -6.15 1.62
CA SER A 31 1.14 -6.09 2.81
C SER A 31 1.58 -7.46 3.31
N GLY A 32 0.68 -8.45 3.26
CA GLY A 32 1.00 -9.83 3.63
C GLY A 32 1.85 -10.52 2.56
N ALA A 33 1.54 -10.30 1.28
CA ALA A 33 2.33 -10.83 0.17
C ALA A 33 3.80 -10.37 0.24
N VAL A 34 4.03 -9.07 0.48
CA VAL A 34 5.39 -8.51 0.67
C VAL A 34 6.12 -9.16 1.84
N HIS A 35 5.41 -9.44 2.95
CA HIS A 35 6.02 -10.05 4.13
C HIS A 35 6.52 -11.47 3.82
N TYR A 36 5.64 -12.34 3.32
CA TYR A 36 5.98 -13.73 3.00
C TYR A 36 6.99 -13.84 1.84
N ALA A 37 6.91 -12.95 0.83
CA ALA A 37 7.88 -12.93 -0.26
C ALA A 37 9.30 -12.60 0.24
N LYS A 38 9.43 -11.70 1.24
CA LYS A 38 10.71 -11.42 1.88
C LYS A 38 11.23 -12.60 2.71
N GLU A 39 10.34 -13.41 3.29
CA GLU A 39 10.75 -14.63 3.99
C GLU A 39 11.32 -15.67 3.02
N ILE A 40 10.67 -15.89 1.88
CA ILE A 40 11.21 -16.77 0.83
C ILE A 40 12.58 -16.27 0.35
N ILE A 41 12.72 -14.98 0.02
CA ILE A 41 13.99 -14.41 -0.49
C ILE A 41 15.13 -14.54 0.52
N LYS A 42 14.84 -14.49 1.83
CA LYS A 42 15.87 -14.68 2.87
C LYS A 42 16.44 -16.11 2.88
N VAL A 43 15.61 -17.09 2.50
CA VAL A 43 15.99 -18.51 2.48
C VAL A 43 16.58 -18.88 1.12
N ASP A 44 15.90 -18.50 0.04
CA ASP A 44 16.34 -18.69 -1.34
C ASP A 44 16.00 -17.43 -2.19
N PRO A 45 17.01 -16.58 -2.48
CA PRO A 45 16.84 -15.37 -3.28
C PRO A 45 16.45 -15.63 -4.75
N ASN A 46 16.71 -16.83 -5.26
CA ASN A 46 16.47 -17.21 -6.65
C ASN A 46 15.26 -18.16 -6.79
N TYR A 47 14.44 -18.26 -5.74
CA TYR A 47 13.26 -19.11 -5.75
C TYR A 47 12.21 -18.60 -6.75
N ARG A 48 12.15 -19.24 -7.92
CA ARG A 48 11.17 -18.95 -8.99
C ARG A 48 11.18 -17.46 -9.38
N ASP A 49 10.00 -16.85 -9.42
CA ASP A 49 9.72 -15.45 -9.77
C ASP A 49 9.52 -14.56 -8.52
N ILE A 50 9.93 -15.02 -7.33
CA ILE A 50 9.57 -14.35 -6.07
C ILE A 50 10.06 -12.90 -5.97
N GLN A 51 11.21 -12.58 -6.58
CA GLN A 51 11.71 -11.21 -6.63
C GLN A 51 10.83 -10.30 -7.47
N GLU A 52 10.29 -10.82 -8.57
CA GLU A 52 9.36 -10.09 -9.41
C GLU A 52 8.03 -9.89 -8.70
N ILE A 53 7.52 -10.94 -8.07
CA ILE A 53 6.31 -10.87 -7.24
C ILE A 53 6.49 -9.85 -6.10
N LEU A 54 7.65 -9.80 -5.44
CA LEU A 54 7.93 -8.80 -4.42
C LEU A 54 7.84 -7.37 -4.97
N LYS A 55 8.45 -7.11 -6.14
CA LYS A 55 8.38 -5.80 -6.79
C LYS A 55 6.94 -5.42 -7.14
N GLN A 56 6.17 -6.35 -7.68
CA GLN A 56 4.76 -6.16 -8.00
C GLN A 56 3.93 -5.89 -6.73
N ALA A 57 4.14 -6.68 -5.68
CA ALA A 57 3.46 -6.54 -4.39
C ALA A 57 3.77 -5.19 -3.72
N GLU A 58 5.03 -4.74 -3.74
CA GLU A 58 5.40 -3.44 -3.20
C GLU A 58 4.84 -2.28 -4.02
N LYS A 59 4.77 -2.43 -5.35
CA LYS A 59 4.10 -1.44 -6.22
C LYS A 59 2.62 -1.35 -5.87
N ALA A 60 1.89 -2.47 -5.88
CA ALA A 60 0.45 -2.50 -5.60
C ALA A 60 0.12 -2.01 -4.17
N LYS A 61 0.97 -2.32 -3.18
CA LYS A 61 0.85 -1.78 -1.81
C LYS A 61 1.02 -0.26 -1.78
N ARG A 62 1.99 0.28 -2.52
CA ARG A 62 2.21 1.74 -2.62
C ARG A 62 1.00 2.41 -3.27
N GLU A 63 0.48 1.83 -4.36
CA GLU A 63 -0.69 2.34 -5.08
C GLU A 63 -1.93 2.44 -4.17
N GLN A 64 -2.26 1.37 -3.43
CA GLN A 64 -3.39 1.38 -2.48
C GLN A 64 -3.27 2.51 -1.44
N ARG A 65 -2.05 2.77 -0.95
CA ARG A 65 -1.83 3.69 0.16
C ARG A 65 -1.61 5.13 -0.30
N PHE A 66 -1.18 5.33 -1.54
CA PHE A 66 -0.81 6.63 -2.09
C PHE A 66 -1.96 7.65 -2.06
N LEU A 67 -3.15 7.24 -2.52
CA LEU A 67 -4.33 8.11 -2.57
C LEU A 67 -4.79 8.58 -1.18
N LEU A 68 -4.66 7.72 -0.17
CA LEU A 68 -5.02 8.07 1.21
C LEU A 68 -4.02 9.05 1.83
N VAL A 69 -2.73 8.88 1.52
CA VAL A 69 -1.68 9.76 2.06
C VAL A 69 -1.75 11.14 1.41
N ILE A 70 -1.97 11.22 0.09
CA ILE A 70 -1.99 12.50 -0.61
C ILE A 70 -3.24 13.34 -0.28
N SER A 71 -4.39 12.70 -0.03
CA SER A 71 -5.60 13.40 0.46
C SER A 71 -5.41 13.93 1.89
N LEU A 72 -4.76 13.15 2.75
CA LEU A 72 -4.44 13.57 4.11
C LEU A 72 -3.46 14.76 4.13
N ILE A 73 -2.40 14.71 3.30
CA ILE A 73 -1.46 15.82 3.13
C ILE A 73 -2.18 17.07 2.62
N GLY A 74 -3.07 16.92 1.62
CA GLY A 74 -3.89 18.02 1.12
C GLY A 74 -4.73 18.69 2.20
N ALA A 75 -5.36 17.91 3.08
CA ALA A 75 -6.11 18.42 4.23
C ALA A 75 -5.21 19.15 5.24
N ILE A 76 -4.04 18.60 5.57
CA ILE A 76 -3.08 19.21 6.50
C ILE A 76 -2.58 20.56 5.96
N VAL A 77 -2.19 20.61 4.67
CA VAL A 77 -1.71 21.84 4.03
C VAL A 77 -2.80 22.90 3.99
N ALA A 78 -4.05 22.53 3.66
CA ALA A 78 -5.16 23.47 3.65
C ALA A 78 -5.42 24.09 5.03
N VAL A 79 -5.32 23.29 6.10
CA VAL A 79 -5.46 23.78 7.50
C VAL A 79 -4.26 24.64 7.93
N ALA A 80 -3.05 24.33 7.45
CA ALA A 80 -1.88 25.16 7.74
C ALA A 80 -2.00 26.55 7.08
N ILE A 81 -2.52 26.61 5.85
CA ILE A 81 -2.74 27.87 5.11
C ILE A 81 -3.79 28.74 5.81
N THR A 82 -4.90 28.17 6.31
CA THR A 82 -5.91 28.97 7.03
C THR A 82 -5.37 29.59 8.31
N ARG A 83 -4.53 28.86 9.06
CA ARG A 83 -3.86 29.40 10.25
C ARG A 83 -2.87 30.52 9.92
N GLY A 84 -2.10 30.38 8.84
CA GLY A 84 -1.15 31.40 8.39
C GLY A 84 -1.80 32.71 7.93
N LEU A 85 -3.05 32.65 7.46
CA LEU A 85 -3.83 33.82 7.01
C LEU A 85 -4.59 34.53 8.15
N GLY A 86 -4.45 34.06 9.40
CA GLY A 86 -5.11 34.67 10.56
C GLY A 86 -6.62 34.39 10.66
N TRP A 87 -7.14 33.44 9.88
CA TRP A 87 -8.55 33.05 9.91
C TRP A 87 -8.78 32.03 11.02
N THR A 88 -9.16 32.49 12.20
CA THR A 88 -9.35 31.66 13.40
C THR A 88 -10.79 31.20 13.61
N GLN A 89 -11.70 31.44 12.66
CA GLN A 89 -13.10 31.06 12.80
C GLN A 89 -13.26 29.53 12.61
N ASP A 90 -13.70 28.83 13.65
CA ASP A 90 -13.68 27.35 13.74
C ASP A 90 -14.33 26.64 12.54
N TRP A 91 -15.47 27.15 12.06
CA TRP A 91 -16.21 26.54 10.93
C TRP A 91 -15.47 26.66 9.59
N GLN A 92 -14.63 27.68 9.40
CA GLN A 92 -13.89 27.89 8.15
C GLN A 92 -12.76 26.88 8.01
N SER A 93 -12.04 26.59 9.10
CA SER A 93 -10.95 25.61 9.10
C SER A 93 -11.44 24.20 8.69
N LEU A 94 -12.66 23.84 9.11
CA LEU A 94 -13.36 22.62 8.73
C LEU A 94 -13.68 22.58 7.23
N MET A 95 -14.17 23.67 6.66
CA MET A 95 -14.47 23.77 5.22
C MET A 95 -13.19 23.67 4.37
N PHE A 96 -12.10 24.32 4.79
CA PHE A 96 -10.82 24.22 4.10
C PHE A 96 -10.17 22.84 4.24
N ALA A 97 -10.30 22.17 5.39
CA ALA A 97 -9.86 20.80 5.54
C ALA A 97 -10.59 19.86 4.57
N LEU A 98 -11.92 20.01 4.45
CA LEU A 98 -12.74 19.27 3.49
C LEU A 98 -12.33 19.56 2.05
N ALA A 99 -12.15 20.83 1.70
CA ALA A 99 -11.69 21.23 0.38
C ALA A 99 -10.29 20.67 0.06
N GLY A 100 -9.37 20.72 1.02
CA GLY A 100 -8.02 20.14 0.90
C GLY A 100 -8.03 18.63 0.69
N LEU A 101 -8.95 17.92 1.35
CA LEU A 101 -9.13 16.47 1.18
C LEU A 101 -9.62 16.14 -0.24
N VAL A 102 -10.61 16.90 -0.75
CA VAL A 102 -11.14 16.75 -2.10
C VAL A 102 -10.08 17.10 -3.15
N ILE A 103 -9.38 18.22 -3.00
CA ILE A 103 -8.32 18.66 -3.92
C ILE A 103 -7.17 17.63 -3.91
N GLY A 104 -6.73 17.19 -2.74
CA GLY A 104 -5.70 16.16 -2.61
C GLY A 104 -6.11 14.85 -3.28
N PHE A 105 -7.37 14.42 -3.11
CA PHE A 105 -7.90 13.25 -3.80
C PHE A 105 -7.95 13.44 -5.33
N LEU A 106 -8.40 14.59 -5.83
CA LEU A 106 -8.47 14.89 -7.26
C LEU A 106 -7.08 14.96 -7.91
N ILE A 107 -6.12 15.62 -7.26
CA ILE A 107 -4.72 15.68 -7.71
C ILE A 107 -4.09 14.29 -7.68
N GLY A 108 -4.27 13.55 -6.57
CA GLY A 108 -3.80 12.18 -6.44
C GLY A 108 -4.35 11.26 -7.52
N ASN A 109 -5.65 11.33 -7.79
CA ASN A 109 -6.34 10.54 -8.79
C ASN A 109 -5.90 10.91 -10.22
N THR A 110 -5.71 12.19 -10.52
CA THR A 110 -5.27 12.65 -11.86
C THR A 110 -3.80 12.32 -12.14
N LEU A 111 -2.91 12.47 -11.16
CA LEU A 111 -1.51 12.04 -11.25
C LEU A 111 -1.42 10.51 -11.39
N TYR A 112 -2.20 9.77 -10.60
CA TYR A 112 -2.27 8.31 -10.69
C TYR A 112 -2.75 7.84 -12.07
N ARG A 113 -3.82 8.46 -12.60
CA ARG A 113 -4.38 8.12 -13.92
C ARG A 113 -3.45 8.49 -15.09
N ARG A 114 -2.53 9.44 -14.90
CA ARG A 114 -1.50 9.83 -15.89
C ARG A 114 -0.21 9.03 -15.83
N SER A 115 -0.05 8.15 -14.84
CA SER A 115 1.07 7.23 -14.76
C SER A 115 0.58 5.82 -15.13
N PRO A 116 0.17 5.56 -16.41
CA PRO A 116 -0.02 4.19 -16.84
C PRO A 116 1.34 3.49 -16.72
N SER A 117 1.29 2.31 -16.11
CA SER A 117 2.42 1.37 -16.12
C SER A 117 2.62 0.83 -17.51
#